data_AF-A0A919AZ90-F1
#
_entry.id   AF-A0A919AZ90-F1
#
_cell.length_a   1.000
_cell.length_b   1.000
_cell.length_c   1.000
_cell.angle_alpha   90.00
_cell.angle_beta   90.00
_cell.angle_gamma   90.00
#
_symmetry.space_group_name_H-M   'P 1'
#
loop_
_entity.id
_entity.type
_entity.pdbx_description
1 polymer ?
#
loop_
_entity_poly.entity_id
_entity_poly.type
_entity_poly.pdbx_seq_one_letter_code
_entity_poly.pdbx_strand_id
1 'polypeptide(L)'
;MAPSIEVRRLWAYRDVLPEAMRLPDAPPWAGEDTQDLLAGKRSRSMDNRTRRIGEPTMQMLLSWAIRFTEDFAGDILAAHAESVGLHARTTMGRRRSGPRHHRQPRHLPGELAPKVTAYLEDLRARGEALPGRRLDNGDLVINWRYVAAALNCAESFSQTTTARLVRESGLPIREFTYLETPINGVLDGQP
;
A
#
# COMPACT_ATOMS: atom_id res chain seq x y z
N MET A 1 20.69 23.88 -35.16
CA MET A 1 19.87 24.29 -34.02
C MET A 1 20.56 23.83 -32.76
N ALA A 2 20.91 24.80 -31.93
CA ALA A 2 21.64 24.61 -30.68
C ALA A 2 21.08 23.43 -29.85
N PRO A 3 21.91 22.73 -29.06
CA PRO A 3 21.45 21.84 -28.00
C PRO A 3 20.42 22.59 -27.19
N SER A 4 19.57 21.85 -26.48
CA SER A 4 18.71 22.46 -25.47
C SER A 4 19.56 23.49 -24.74
N ILE A 5 19.12 24.75 -24.77
CA ILE A 5 19.92 25.90 -24.35
C ILE A 5 20.55 25.64 -22.98
N GLU A 6 19.86 24.86 -22.15
CA GLU A 6 20.27 24.43 -20.83
C GLU A 6 21.49 23.49 -20.81
N VAL A 7 21.64 22.56 -21.75
CA VAL A 7 22.83 21.69 -21.84
C VAL A 7 24.07 22.51 -22.23
N ARG A 8 23.92 23.46 -23.17
CA ARG A 8 25.00 24.39 -23.54
C ARG A 8 25.31 25.36 -22.42
N ARG A 9 24.28 25.85 -21.72
CA ARG A 9 24.42 26.75 -20.57
C ARG A 9 25.15 26.05 -19.43
N LEU A 10 24.78 24.82 -19.07
CA LEU A 10 25.46 24.05 -18.04
C LEU A 10 26.94 23.82 -18.40
N TRP A 11 27.22 23.48 -19.65
CA TRP A 11 28.59 23.34 -20.16
C TRP A 11 29.39 24.65 -20.11
N ALA A 12 28.76 25.80 -20.34
CA ALA A 12 29.40 27.11 -20.21
C ALA A 12 29.77 27.47 -18.76
N TYR A 13 29.11 26.87 -17.77
CA TYR A 13 29.41 27.05 -16.34
C TYR A 13 30.30 25.95 -15.76
N ARG A 14 30.93 25.10 -16.60
CA ARG A 14 31.75 23.97 -16.14
C ARG A 14 32.85 24.35 -15.14
N ASP A 15 33.45 25.52 -15.31
CA ASP A 15 34.57 25.97 -14.48
C ASP A 15 34.10 26.45 -13.10
N VAL A 16 32.81 26.74 -12.96
CA VAL A 16 32.16 27.17 -11.71
C VAL A 16 31.66 25.96 -10.91
N LEU A 17 31.57 24.77 -11.53
CA LEU A 17 31.15 23.56 -10.84
C LEU A 17 32.23 23.06 -9.87
N PRO A 18 31.85 22.49 -8.71
CA PRO A 18 32.78 21.80 -7.82
C PRO A 18 33.53 20.69 -8.55
N GLU A 19 34.77 20.41 -8.13
CA GLU A 19 35.66 19.44 -8.79
C GLU A 19 34.98 18.08 -9.06
N ALA A 20 34.24 17.55 -8.08
CA ALA A 20 33.54 16.27 -8.19
C ALA A 20 32.41 16.25 -9.23
N MET A 21 31.98 17.41 -9.72
CA MET A 21 30.90 17.57 -10.69
C MET A 21 31.37 18.29 -11.97
N ARG A 22 32.67 18.55 -12.10
CA ARG A 22 33.21 19.30 -13.24
C ARG A 22 33.02 18.48 -14.52
N LEU A 23 32.44 19.14 -15.51
CA LEU A 23 32.27 18.54 -16.84
C LEU A 23 33.63 18.47 -17.55
N PRO A 24 33.85 17.50 -18.45
CA PRO A 24 35.07 17.39 -19.25
C PRO A 24 35.43 18.71 -19.97
N ASP A 25 36.66 18.86 -20.48
CA ASP A 25 37.04 20.08 -21.23
C ASP A 25 36.35 20.15 -22.60
N ALA A 26 36.20 19.01 -23.28
CA ALA A 26 35.67 18.95 -24.64
C ALA A 26 34.19 18.55 -24.64
N PRO A 27 33.29 19.38 -25.21
CA PRO A 27 31.87 19.04 -25.27
C PRO A 27 31.65 17.80 -26.15
N PRO A 28 30.72 16.90 -25.77
CA PRO A 28 30.53 15.62 -26.46
C PRO A 28 29.99 15.75 -27.89
N TRP A 29 29.53 16.94 -28.29
CA TRP A 29 29.07 17.22 -29.65
C TRP A 29 30.17 17.76 -30.57
N ALA A 30 31.42 17.98 -30.10
CA ALA A 30 32.58 18.33 -30.94
C ALA A 30 32.37 19.45 -31.99
N GLY A 31 31.42 20.37 -31.76
CA GLY A 31 31.04 21.42 -32.70
C GLY A 31 29.89 21.08 -33.67
N GLU A 32 29.43 19.83 -33.72
CA GLU A 32 28.29 19.38 -34.53
C GLU A 32 26.96 19.98 -34.08
N ASP A 33 26.04 20.09 -35.04
CA ASP A 33 24.67 20.49 -34.81
C ASP A 33 23.92 19.34 -34.12
N THR A 34 23.54 19.53 -32.87
CA THR A 34 22.91 18.51 -32.04
C THR A 34 21.56 17.99 -32.56
N GLN A 35 20.95 18.65 -33.54
CA GLN A 35 19.81 18.07 -34.26
C GLN A 35 20.16 16.83 -35.06
N ASP A 36 21.36 16.81 -35.64
CA ASP A 36 21.84 15.71 -36.47
C ASP A 36 22.17 14.51 -35.59
N LEU A 37 22.71 14.77 -34.38
CA LEU A 37 22.95 13.74 -33.36
C LEU A 37 21.67 13.17 -32.72
N LEU A 38 20.57 13.94 -32.68
CA LEU A 38 19.31 13.55 -32.04
C LEU A 38 18.22 13.06 -33.02
N ALA A 39 18.60 12.74 -34.26
CA ALA A 39 17.74 12.11 -35.26
C ALA A 39 16.35 12.78 -35.43
N GLY A 40 16.34 14.11 -35.61
CA GLY A 40 15.21 14.82 -36.23
C GLY A 40 13.86 14.82 -35.50
N LYS A 41 13.73 14.29 -34.29
CA LYS A 41 12.49 14.41 -33.51
C LYS A 41 12.44 15.78 -32.86
N ARG A 42 11.73 16.72 -33.49
CA ARG A 42 11.27 17.96 -32.85
C ARG A 42 10.49 17.58 -31.58
N SER A 43 11.17 17.59 -30.44
CA SER A 43 10.53 17.46 -29.14
C SER A 43 9.65 18.70 -28.97
N ARG A 44 8.35 18.56 -29.24
CA ARG A 44 7.34 19.56 -28.89
C ARG A 44 7.47 19.81 -27.40
N SER A 45 8.03 20.97 -27.01
CA SER A 45 7.96 21.62 -25.69
C SER A 45 7.43 20.70 -24.59
N MET A 46 8.31 19.81 -24.12
CA MET A 46 8.14 19.06 -22.87
C MET A 46 9.06 19.69 -21.81
N ASP A 47 9.20 21.01 -21.83
CA ASP A 47 9.80 21.71 -20.70
C ASP A 47 8.92 21.46 -19.49
N ASN A 48 9.55 21.19 -18.34
CA ASN A 48 8.84 21.00 -17.09
C ASN A 48 8.01 22.25 -16.80
N ARG A 49 6.70 22.17 -17.07
CA ARG A 49 5.74 23.24 -16.83
C ARG A 49 5.50 23.46 -15.33
N THR A 50 5.85 22.47 -14.53
CA THR A 50 5.81 22.53 -13.07
C THR A 50 6.99 23.36 -12.58
N ARG A 51 6.68 24.43 -11.83
CA ARG A 51 7.69 25.25 -11.15
C ARG A 51 8.61 24.36 -10.33
N ARG A 52 9.92 24.62 -10.41
CA ARG A 52 10.91 23.89 -9.61
C ARG A 52 10.54 23.96 -8.13
N ILE A 53 10.49 22.80 -7.48
CA ILE A 53 10.28 22.70 -6.04
C ILE A 53 11.49 23.34 -5.35
N GLY A 54 11.24 24.15 -4.31
CA GLY A 54 12.32 24.77 -3.54
C GLY A 54 13.23 23.73 -2.92
N GLU A 55 14.53 24.04 -2.83
CA GLU A 55 15.53 23.13 -2.30
C GLU A 55 15.20 22.57 -0.91
N PRO A 56 14.75 23.37 0.08
CA PRO A 56 14.39 22.83 1.40
C PRO A 56 13.24 21.81 1.35
N THR A 57 12.25 22.06 0.48
CA THR A 57 11.14 21.13 0.26
C THR A 57 11.63 19.84 -0.41
N MET A 58 12.54 19.95 -1.37
CA MET A 58 13.08 18.77 -2.06
C MET A 58 13.92 17.90 -1.13
N GLN A 59 14.74 18.50 -0.28
CA GLN A 59 15.49 17.77 0.74
C GLN A 59 14.55 17.00 1.67
N MET A 60 13.48 17.64 2.16
CA MET A 60 12.50 17.00 3.03
C MET A 60 11.76 15.84 2.34
N LEU A 61 11.33 16.03 1.09
CA LEU A 61 10.66 14.98 0.31
C LEU A 61 11.57 13.78 0.06
N LEU A 62 12.85 14.00 -0.23
CA LEU A 62 13.81 12.92 -0.42
C LEU A 62 14.07 12.16 0.89
N SER A 63 14.24 12.87 2.01
CA SER A 63 14.36 12.23 3.33
C SER A 63 13.15 11.36 3.65
N TRP A 64 11.94 11.87 3.41
CA TRP A 64 10.71 11.10 3.60
C TRP A 64 10.56 9.93 2.62
N ALA A 65 10.98 10.09 1.37
CA ALA A 65 10.96 9.00 0.40
C ALA A 65 11.85 7.84 0.86
N ILE A 66 13.05 8.14 1.38
CA ILE A 66 13.96 7.12 1.93
C ILE A 66 13.34 6.45 3.15
N ARG A 67 12.81 7.21 4.12
CA ARG A 67 12.13 6.62 5.28
C ARG A 67 10.92 5.78 4.88
N PHE A 68 10.17 6.22 3.88
CA PHE A 68 9.04 5.45 3.35
C PHE A 68 9.45 4.11 2.77
N THR A 69 10.56 4.06 2.03
CA THR A 69 11.05 2.81 1.42
C THR A 69 11.76 1.90 2.42
N GLU A 70 12.51 2.45 3.37
CA GLU A 70 13.34 1.68 4.29
C GLU A 70 12.59 1.30 5.59
N ASP A 71 11.88 2.26 6.20
CA ASP A 71 11.27 2.06 7.53
C ASP A 71 9.84 1.52 7.42
N PHE A 72 9.07 1.94 6.41
CA PHE A 72 7.61 1.72 6.37
C PHE A 72 7.14 0.74 5.28
N ALA A 73 7.92 0.54 4.21
CA ALA A 73 7.47 -0.28 3.08
C ALA A 73 7.20 -1.74 3.46
N GLY A 74 7.99 -2.31 4.37
CA GLY A 74 7.79 -3.68 4.87
C GLY A 74 6.40 -3.88 5.46
N ASP A 75 6.01 -3.02 6.40
CA ASP A 75 4.71 -3.08 7.07
C ASP A 75 3.56 -2.82 6.10
N ILE A 76 3.70 -1.84 5.20
CA ILE A 76 2.69 -1.52 4.18
C ILE A 76 2.45 -2.71 3.25
N LEU A 77 3.53 -3.36 2.79
CA LEU A 77 3.43 -4.52 1.90
C LEU A 77 2.84 -5.73 2.63
N ALA A 78 3.21 -5.96 3.89
CA ALA A 78 2.64 -7.04 4.70
C ALA A 78 1.13 -6.83 4.93
N ALA A 79 0.73 -5.62 5.32
CA ALA A 79 -0.67 -5.25 5.51
C ALA A 79 -1.45 -5.36 4.19
N HIS A 80 -0.83 -4.95 3.08
CA HIS A 80 -1.44 -5.10 1.76
C HIS A 80 -1.65 -6.58 1.40
N ALA A 81 -0.66 -7.44 1.65
CA ALA A 81 -0.76 -8.87 1.39
C ALA A 81 -1.87 -9.53 2.23
N GLU A 82 -1.97 -9.19 3.52
CA GLU A 82 -3.06 -9.64 4.39
C GLU A 82 -4.43 -9.18 3.87
N SER A 83 -4.55 -7.90 3.52
CA SER A 83 -5.77 -7.31 2.96
C SER A 83 -6.21 -8.00 1.67
N VAL A 84 -5.26 -8.28 0.76
CA VAL A 84 -5.52 -9.04 -0.47
C VAL A 84 -5.97 -10.47 -0.15
N GLY A 85 -5.31 -11.13 0.79
CA GLY A 85 -5.67 -12.49 1.24
C GLY A 85 -7.08 -12.57 1.82
N LEU A 86 -7.44 -11.63 2.71
CA LEU A 86 -8.79 -11.51 3.27
C LEU A 86 -9.80 -11.17 2.17
N HIS A 87 -9.48 -10.23 1.29
CA HIS A 87 -10.34 -9.84 0.17
C HIS A 87 -10.65 -11.03 -0.73
N ALA A 88 -9.64 -11.83 -1.08
CA ALA A 88 -9.80 -13.04 -1.90
C ALA A 88 -10.73 -14.08 -1.25
N ARG A 89 -10.86 -14.09 0.07
CA ARG A 89 -11.80 -14.96 0.82
C ARG A 89 -13.21 -14.38 0.91
N THR A 90 -13.44 -13.14 0.51
CA THR A 90 -14.81 -12.58 0.43
C THR A 90 -15.55 -13.09 -0.81
N THR A 91 -16.88 -13.02 -0.80
CA THR A 91 -17.71 -13.34 -1.98
C THR A 91 -17.30 -12.53 -3.21
N MET A 92 -16.97 -11.25 -3.04
CA MET A 92 -16.57 -10.37 -4.13
C MET A 92 -15.17 -10.70 -4.66
N GLY A 93 -14.20 -10.97 -3.78
CA GLY A 93 -12.86 -11.38 -4.19
C GLY A 93 -12.86 -12.70 -4.96
N ARG A 94 -13.59 -13.71 -4.46
CA ARG A 94 -13.76 -15.00 -5.15
C ARG A 94 -14.35 -14.85 -6.56
N ARG A 95 -15.29 -13.92 -6.76
CA ARG A 95 -15.85 -13.60 -8.09
C ARG A 95 -14.80 -12.98 -9.02
N ARG A 96 -13.94 -12.09 -8.50
CA ARG A 96 -12.89 -11.42 -9.28
C ARG A 96 -11.73 -12.35 -9.64
N SER A 97 -11.41 -13.34 -8.80
CA SER A 97 -10.32 -14.30 -9.04
C SER A 97 -10.61 -15.37 -10.11
N GLY A 98 -11.77 -15.30 -10.78
CA GLY A 98 -12.11 -16.19 -11.89
C GLY A 98 -12.69 -17.55 -11.47
N PRO A 99 -13.10 -18.39 -12.44
CA PRO A 99 -13.97 -19.56 -12.20
C PRO A 99 -13.38 -20.60 -11.24
N ARG A 100 -12.05 -20.78 -11.23
CA ARG A 100 -11.35 -21.75 -10.37
C ARG A 100 -11.38 -21.37 -8.89
N HIS A 101 -11.40 -20.07 -8.59
CA HIS A 101 -11.39 -19.53 -7.22
C HIS A 101 -12.77 -19.07 -6.74
N HIS A 102 -13.80 -19.20 -7.59
CA HIS A 102 -15.17 -18.82 -7.26
C HIS A 102 -15.83 -19.76 -6.22
N ARG A 103 -15.36 -21.00 -6.10
CA ARG A 103 -15.95 -21.96 -5.16
C ARG A 103 -15.56 -21.60 -3.73
N GLN A 104 -16.56 -21.32 -2.92
CA GLN A 104 -16.36 -21.19 -1.48
C GLN A 104 -15.97 -22.55 -0.88
N PRO A 105 -15.09 -22.57 0.13
CA PRO A 105 -14.84 -23.78 0.90
C PRO A 105 -16.15 -24.29 1.49
N ARG A 106 -16.49 -25.54 1.19
CA ARG A 106 -17.58 -26.23 1.89
C ARG A 106 -17.01 -26.71 3.22
N HIS A 107 -17.57 -26.21 4.31
CA HIS A 107 -17.32 -26.75 5.64
C HIS A 107 -18.35 -27.85 5.88
N LEU A 108 -17.92 -29.01 6.38
CA LEU A 108 -18.85 -30.05 6.79
C LEU A 108 -19.65 -29.58 8.02
N PRO A 109 -20.85 -30.12 8.25
CA PRO A 109 -21.60 -29.87 9.47
C PRO A 109 -20.71 -30.10 10.71
N GLY A 110 -20.64 -29.11 11.60
CA GLY A 110 -19.83 -29.18 12.83
C GLY A 110 -18.39 -28.67 12.72
N GLU A 111 -17.79 -28.55 11.51
CA GLU A 111 -16.39 -28.11 11.37
C GLU A 111 -16.16 -26.63 11.70
N LEU A 112 -17.19 -25.80 11.58
CA LEU A 112 -17.05 -24.36 11.78
C LEU A 112 -17.03 -23.98 13.27
N ALA A 113 -17.72 -24.74 14.12
CA ALA A 113 -17.79 -24.49 15.56
C ALA A 113 -16.41 -24.50 16.26
N PRO A 114 -15.54 -25.50 16.07
CA PRO A 114 -14.21 -25.48 16.67
C PRO A 114 -13.34 -24.35 16.11
N LYS A 115 -13.46 -24.01 14.81
CA LYS A 115 -12.74 -22.89 14.21
C LYS A 115 -13.14 -21.55 14.82
N VAL A 116 -14.44 -21.34 15.03
CA VAL A 116 -14.96 -20.15 15.70
C VAL A 116 -14.48 -20.09 17.15
N THR A 117 -14.49 -21.22 17.85
CA THR A 117 -14.04 -21.30 19.25
C THR A 117 -12.56 -20.92 19.35
N ALA A 118 -11.70 -21.54 18.54
CA ALA A 118 -10.28 -21.22 18.49
C ALA A 118 -10.01 -19.75 18.12
N TYR A 119 -10.75 -19.20 17.16
CA TYR A 119 -10.66 -17.78 16.80
C TYR A 119 -11.00 -16.85 17.97
N LEU A 120 -12.05 -17.15 18.73
CA LEU A 120 -12.45 -16.35 19.89
C LEU A 120 -11.48 -16.50 21.08
N GLU A 121 -10.90 -17.69 21.27
CA GLU A 121 -9.87 -17.93 22.27
C GLU A 121 -8.58 -17.15 21.97
N ASP A 122 -8.18 -17.14 20.70
CA ASP A 122 -7.02 -16.36 20.24
C ASP A 122 -7.23 -14.85 20.46
N LEU A 123 -8.42 -14.31 20.14
CA LEU A 123 -8.75 -12.92 20.46
C LEU A 123 -8.68 -12.64 21.96
N ARG A 124 -9.18 -13.54 22.80
CA ARG A 124 -9.09 -13.39 24.27
C ARG A 124 -7.66 -13.42 24.75
N ALA A 125 -6.84 -14.33 24.23
CA ALA A 125 -5.43 -14.45 24.60
C ALA A 125 -4.63 -13.18 24.24
N ARG A 126 -4.97 -12.54 23.12
CA ARG A 126 -4.40 -11.26 22.69
C ARG A 126 -4.99 -10.03 23.38
N GLY A 127 -6.07 -10.19 24.16
CA GLY A 127 -6.80 -9.07 24.76
C GLY A 127 -7.53 -8.21 23.71
N GLU A 128 -7.85 -8.78 22.55
CA GLU A 128 -8.45 -8.09 21.43
C GLU A 128 -9.98 -8.20 21.40
N ALA A 129 -10.61 -7.13 20.88
CA ALA A 129 -12.04 -7.03 20.65
C ALA A 129 -12.45 -7.68 19.33
N LEU A 130 -13.74 -8.00 19.19
CA LEU A 130 -14.31 -8.45 17.92
C LEU A 130 -14.19 -7.36 16.84
N PRO A 131 -13.79 -7.72 15.61
CA PRO A 131 -13.77 -6.81 14.48
C PRO A 131 -15.14 -6.15 14.26
N GLY A 132 -15.18 -4.83 14.34
CA GLY A 132 -16.41 -4.06 14.17
C GLY A 132 -16.38 -3.07 13.02
N ARG A 133 -17.54 -2.48 12.79
CA ARG A 133 -17.76 -1.34 11.89
C ARG A 133 -18.88 -0.48 12.45
N ARG A 134 -18.80 0.83 12.25
CA ARG A 134 -19.96 1.72 12.43
C ARG A 134 -20.85 1.68 11.20
N LEU A 135 -22.16 1.66 11.45
CA LEU A 135 -23.18 1.92 10.45
C LEU A 135 -23.45 3.44 10.36
N ASP A 136 -24.12 3.87 9.29
CA ASP A 136 -24.43 5.29 9.05
C ASP A 136 -25.31 5.90 10.15
N ASN A 137 -26.08 5.08 10.86
CA ASN A 137 -26.89 5.47 12.00
C ASN A 137 -26.11 5.58 13.33
N GLY A 138 -24.79 5.32 13.31
CA GLY A 138 -23.91 5.38 14.48
C GLY A 138 -23.75 4.06 15.23
N ASP A 139 -24.54 3.03 14.91
CA ASP A 139 -24.52 1.74 15.60
C ASP A 139 -23.20 1.00 15.34
N LEU A 140 -22.64 0.45 16.42
CA LEU A 140 -21.45 -0.38 16.36
C LEU A 140 -21.84 -1.85 16.23
N VAL A 141 -21.46 -2.47 15.11
CA VAL A 141 -21.83 -3.85 14.79
C VAL A 141 -20.62 -4.70 14.42
N ILE A 142 -20.73 -6.02 14.62
CA ILE A 142 -19.71 -6.98 14.19
C ILE A 142 -19.55 -6.91 12.66
N ASN A 143 -18.31 -6.83 12.19
CA ASN A 143 -17.98 -6.91 10.79
C ASN A 143 -17.98 -8.38 10.32
N TRP A 144 -19.19 -8.92 10.08
CA TRP A 144 -19.38 -10.31 9.66
C TRP A 144 -18.62 -10.68 8.39
N ARG A 145 -18.43 -9.72 7.48
CA ARG A 145 -17.63 -9.92 6.27
C ARG A 145 -16.16 -10.23 6.60
N TYR A 146 -15.58 -9.53 7.57
CA TYR A 146 -14.22 -9.80 8.03
C TYR A 146 -14.14 -11.14 8.75
N VAL A 147 -15.05 -11.41 9.71
CA VAL A 147 -15.06 -12.66 10.46
C VAL A 147 -15.22 -13.87 9.52
N ALA A 148 -16.09 -13.76 8.51
CA ALA A 148 -16.23 -14.80 7.48
C ALA A 148 -14.94 -15.01 6.69
N ALA A 149 -14.24 -13.93 6.32
CA ALA A 149 -12.99 -14.00 5.58
C ALA A 149 -11.85 -14.60 6.44
N ALA A 150 -11.77 -14.23 7.72
CA ALA A 150 -10.82 -14.79 8.68
C ALA A 150 -11.03 -16.30 8.84
N LEU A 151 -12.28 -16.74 9.01
CA LEU A 151 -12.67 -18.16 9.11
C LEU A 151 -12.70 -18.90 7.76
N ASN A 152 -12.45 -18.19 6.66
CA ASN A 152 -12.55 -18.66 5.29
C ASN A 152 -13.88 -19.38 4.99
N CYS A 153 -15.00 -18.76 5.37
CA CYS A 153 -16.35 -19.28 5.15
C CYS A 153 -17.23 -18.28 4.36
N ALA A 154 -18.51 -18.60 4.23
CA ALA A 154 -19.50 -17.75 3.58
C ALA A 154 -19.99 -16.67 4.54
N GLU A 155 -20.24 -15.44 4.09
CA GLU A 155 -20.82 -14.38 4.96
C GLU A 155 -22.19 -14.76 5.52
N SER A 156 -22.94 -15.63 4.82
CA SER A 156 -24.19 -16.20 5.30
C SER A 156 -24.05 -17.02 6.59
N PHE A 157 -22.83 -17.39 7.00
CA PHE A 157 -22.59 -18.02 8.30
C PHE A 157 -23.11 -17.16 9.46
N SER A 158 -23.14 -15.83 9.31
CA SER A 158 -23.69 -14.89 10.29
C SER A 158 -25.13 -15.22 10.70
N GLN A 159 -25.90 -15.91 9.86
CA GLN A 159 -27.29 -16.30 10.12
C GLN A 159 -27.43 -17.68 10.77
N THR A 160 -26.32 -18.36 11.05
CA THR A 160 -26.31 -19.74 11.57
C THR A 160 -26.24 -19.79 13.10
N THR A 161 -26.57 -20.95 13.67
CA THR A 161 -26.39 -21.22 15.10
C THR A 161 -24.94 -21.07 15.53
N THR A 162 -23.96 -21.43 14.68
CA THR A 162 -22.54 -21.28 15.00
C THR A 162 -22.13 -19.81 15.15
N ALA A 163 -22.74 -18.88 14.41
CA ALA A 163 -22.49 -17.45 14.59
C ALA A 163 -23.02 -16.90 15.93
N ARG A 164 -23.92 -17.62 16.61
CA ARG A 164 -24.30 -17.26 17.99
C ARG A 164 -23.11 -17.32 18.94
N LEU A 165 -22.18 -18.25 18.75
CA LEU A 165 -20.94 -18.31 19.55
C LEU A 165 -20.16 -16.99 19.50
N VAL A 166 -20.12 -16.32 18.34
CA VAL A 166 -19.46 -15.02 18.18
C VAL A 166 -20.25 -13.92 18.90
N ARG A 167 -21.58 -13.88 18.72
CA ARG A 167 -22.45 -12.88 19.37
C ARG A 167 -22.47 -12.99 20.89
N GLU A 168 -22.48 -14.22 21.38
CA GLU A 168 -22.56 -14.57 22.81
C GLU A 168 -21.17 -14.71 23.45
N SER A 169 -20.10 -14.39 22.72
CA SER A 169 -18.70 -14.54 23.18
C SER A 169 -18.34 -13.66 24.37
N GLY A 170 -19.10 -12.60 24.62
CA GLY A 170 -18.83 -11.58 25.63
C GLY A 170 -17.68 -10.63 25.29
N LEU A 171 -17.03 -10.80 24.13
CA LEU A 171 -15.98 -9.89 23.68
C LEU A 171 -16.58 -8.54 23.26
N PRO A 172 -15.93 -7.40 23.63
CA PRO A 172 -16.36 -6.10 23.14
C PRO A 172 -16.20 -6.04 21.61
N ILE A 173 -16.94 -5.14 20.97
CA ILE A 173 -16.78 -4.85 19.53
C ILE A 173 -15.93 -3.58 19.42
N ARG A 174 -14.86 -3.60 18.61
CA ARG A 174 -14.05 -2.41 18.35
C ARG A 174 -14.63 -1.56 17.22
N GLU A 175 -14.33 -0.26 17.24
CA GLU A 175 -14.87 0.72 16.30
C GLU A 175 -14.56 0.40 14.83
N PHE A 176 -13.34 -0.09 14.57
CA PHE A 176 -12.83 -0.37 13.23
C PHE A 176 -12.36 -1.82 13.10
N THR A 177 -12.16 -2.24 11.86
CA THR A 177 -11.53 -3.52 11.54
C THR A 177 -10.11 -3.26 11.07
N TYR A 178 -9.15 -3.34 12.00
CA TYR A 178 -7.72 -3.35 11.74
C TYR A 178 -7.27 -4.71 11.21
N LEU A 179 -6.20 -4.67 10.41
CA LEU A 179 -5.43 -5.85 10.00
C LEU A 179 -4.59 -6.34 11.19
N GLU A 180 -4.23 -7.62 11.18
CA GLU A 180 -3.42 -8.25 12.23
C GLU A 180 -1.91 -8.11 12.00
N THR A 181 -1.50 -7.60 10.84
CA THR A 181 -0.11 -7.31 10.50
C THR A 181 0.52 -6.37 11.54
N PRO A 182 1.67 -6.74 12.14
CA PRO A 182 2.37 -5.89 13.10
C PRO A 182 2.93 -4.63 12.43
N ILE A 183 2.92 -3.52 13.17
CA ILE A 183 3.52 -2.24 12.77
C ILE A 183 4.87 -2.13 13.49
N ASN A 184 5.96 -2.12 12.74
CA ASN A 184 7.33 -2.05 13.22
C ASN A 184 7.98 -0.69 12.95
N GLY A 185 7.55 -0.01 11.89
CA GLY A 185 8.00 1.34 11.56
C GLY A 185 7.58 2.33 12.65
N VAL A 186 8.45 3.30 12.94
CA VAL A 186 8.24 4.26 14.03
C VAL A 186 8.35 5.70 13.54
N LEU A 187 7.41 6.55 13.94
CA LEU A 187 7.46 8.00 13.78
C LEU A 187 7.41 8.66 15.17
N ASP A 188 8.41 9.47 15.49
CA ASP A 188 8.51 10.16 16.79
C ASP A 188 8.40 9.23 18.02
N GLY A 189 8.93 8.01 17.89
CA GLY A 189 8.88 6.99 18.95
C GLY A 189 7.55 6.25 19.05
N GLN A 190 6.60 6.50 18.15
CA GLN A 190 5.30 5.83 18.07
C GLN A 190 5.17 5.00 16.79
N PRO A 191 4.56 3.81 16.85
CA PRO A 191 4.18 3.06 15.65
C PRO A 191 3.10 3.78 14.82
#